data_AF-A0A2V1DMC7-F1
#
_entry.id   AF-A0A2V1DMC7-F1
#
_cell.length_a   1.000
_cell.length_b   1.000
_cell.length_c   1.000
_cell.angle_alpha   90.00
_cell.angle_beta   90.00
_cell.angle_gamma   90.00
#
_symmetry.space_group_name_H-M   'P 1'
#
loop_
_entity.id
_entity.type
_entity.pdbx_description
1 polymer ?
#
loop_
_entity_poly.entity_id
_entity_poly.type
_entity_poly.pdbx_seq_one_letter_code
_entity_poly.pdbx_strand_id
1 'polypeptide(L)'
;MPALTFNQLPREMRDMIWAAAAAAQYQHIADGLSKFSTKPGAAERLRQAFVGYESLPEGVEKQPLRLCVNDNGERVRLLMNEFQTLVNRVPIATVCLESRLQAIDFCRSRVDIVDLHYTIDPSDRGDEIINRLLQPTTVVVTNTYNPYEPWDAPSEFDSAEHFVAKIDRLFGSNVEHVVLNRSFYSFTALERIYWPHVGCTRDREKMDGIYIDEPSHDKFDIFMTPDRRIHAKEELFGAEKNVKFNLQTICHHLLKFYEIWDACKKKQKLLSLRTIQLQLYTYNMGDILPTQVKAVIKDGVLWANWHDCQIGDYTDFISEHL
;
A
#
# COMPACT_ATOMS: atom_id res chain seq x y z
N MET A 1 9.53 -35.15 42.47
CA MET A 1 8.38 -34.40 41.93
C MET A 1 8.62 -34.21 40.45
N PRO A 2 7.65 -34.46 39.55
CA PRO A 2 7.82 -34.16 38.14
C PRO A 2 7.95 -32.63 37.95
N ALA A 3 8.83 -32.20 37.05
CA ALA A 3 8.99 -30.79 36.73
C ALA A 3 7.68 -30.26 36.11
N LEU A 4 7.15 -29.16 36.63
CA LEU A 4 6.03 -28.45 36.02
C LEU A 4 6.46 -27.93 34.64
N THR A 5 5.70 -28.29 33.62
CA THR A 5 5.86 -27.74 32.27
C THR A 5 5.24 -26.34 32.19
N PHE A 6 5.68 -25.51 31.24
CA PHE A 6 5.16 -24.14 31.10
C PHE A 6 3.63 -24.09 31.01
N ASN A 7 3.00 -25.05 30.34
CA ASN A 7 1.55 -25.13 30.18
C ASN A 7 0.79 -25.47 31.47
N GLN A 8 1.49 -25.92 32.51
CA GLN A 8 0.91 -26.25 33.82
C GLN A 8 1.03 -25.09 34.81
N LEU A 9 1.65 -23.97 34.41
CA LEU A 9 1.74 -22.76 35.24
C LEU A 9 0.41 -21.99 35.24
N PRO A 10 0.07 -21.29 36.34
CA PRO A 10 -1.04 -20.34 36.36
C PRO A 10 -0.91 -19.29 35.25
N ARG A 11 -2.04 -18.87 34.66
CA ARG A 11 -2.08 -17.92 33.53
C ARG A 11 -1.30 -16.63 33.82
N GLU A 12 -1.47 -16.04 35.00
CA GLU A 12 -0.77 -14.82 35.40
C GLU A 12 0.77 -14.99 35.39
N MET A 13 1.28 -16.13 35.86
CA MET A 13 2.71 -16.43 35.80
C MET A 13 3.19 -16.64 34.36
N ARG A 14 2.39 -17.29 33.52
CA ARG A 14 2.71 -17.47 32.09
C ARG A 14 2.81 -16.12 31.39
N ASP A 15 1.85 -15.22 31.62
CA ASP A 15 1.82 -13.87 31.05
C ASP A 15 3.01 -13.01 31.53
N MET A 16 3.38 -13.11 32.82
CA MET A 16 4.57 -12.43 33.37
C MET A 16 5.89 -12.94 32.76
N ILE A 17 6.06 -14.27 32.67
CA ILE A 17 7.23 -14.87 32.01
C ILE A 17 7.28 -14.44 30.55
N TRP A 18 6.11 -14.37 29.90
CA TRP A 18 6.00 -13.92 28.52
C TRP A 18 6.46 -12.48 28.35
N ALA A 19 5.93 -11.55 29.14
CA ALA A 19 6.28 -10.13 29.05
C ALA A 19 7.79 -9.91 29.27
N ALA A 20 8.40 -10.64 30.20
CA ALA A 20 9.83 -10.56 30.48
C ALA A 20 10.69 -11.19 29.36
N ALA A 21 10.32 -12.39 28.89
CA ALA A 21 11.05 -13.11 27.84
C ALA A 21 10.95 -12.39 26.49
N ALA A 22 9.78 -11.88 26.16
CA ALA A 22 9.50 -11.03 25.01
C ALA A 22 10.51 -9.88 24.91
N ALA A 23 10.51 -8.97 25.90
CA ALA A 23 11.34 -7.77 25.86
C ALA A 23 12.84 -8.07 25.70
N ALA A 24 13.35 -9.09 26.40
CA ALA A 24 14.77 -9.47 26.33
C ALA A 24 15.14 -10.19 25.03
N GLN A 25 14.29 -11.10 24.54
CA GLN A 25 14.56 -11.86 23.31
C GLN A 25 14.42 -11.01 22.06
N TYR A 26 13.48 -10.05 22.05
CA TYR A 26 13.23 -9.24 20.85
C TYR A 26 14.38 -8.31 20.51
N GLN A 27 14.95 -7.63 21.51
CA GLN A 27 16.12 -6.79 21.27
C GLN A 27 17.30 -7.65 20.79
N HIS A 28 17.52 -8.82 21.38
CA HIS A 28 18.58 -9.73 20.97
C HIS A 28 18.38 -10.29 19.55
N ILE A 29 17.15 -10.63 19.15
CA ILE A 29 16.83 -11.07 17.79
C ILE A 29 17.05 -9.92 16.79
N ALA A 30 16.58 -8.72 17.12
CA ALA A 30 16.76 -7.55 16.28
C ALA A 30 18.24 -7.18 16.11
N ASP A 31 19.04 -7.23 17.19
CA ASP A 31 20.48 -6.96 17.12
C ASP A 31 21.25 -8.05 16.36
N GLY A 32 20.75 -9.29 16.36
CA GLY A 32 21.29 -10.40 15.59
C GLY A 32 20.92 -10.40 14.10
N LEU A 33 19.92 -9.61 13.68
CA LEU A 33 19.57 -9.42 12.27
C LEU A 33 20.48 -8.31 11.70
N SER A 34 21.36 -8.68 10.76
CA SER A 34 22.39 -7.78 10.22
C SER A 34 21.84 -6.40 9.81
N LYS A 35 22.47 -5.34 10.35
CA LYS A 35 22.25 -3.93 9.98
C LYS A 35 22.87 -3.58 8.61
N PHE A 36 23.74 -4.45 8.09
CA PHE A 36 24.58 -4.18 6.94
C PHE A 36 24.04 -4.92 5.71
N SER A 37 23.08 -4.31 5.02
CA SER A 37 22.79 -4.65 3.64
C SER A 37 22.44 -3.36 2.90
N THR A 38 23.24 -3.04 1.89
CA THR A 38 23.03 -1.89 0.97
C THR A 38 21.84 -2.09 0.04
N LYS A 39 21.20 -3.27 0.06
CA LYS A 39 19.89 -3.54 -0.55
C LYS A 39 18.90 -3.95 0.54
N PRO A 40 17.64 -3.54 0.48
CA PRO A 40 16.64 -3.97 1.45
C PRO A 40 16.40 -5.48 1.38
N GLY A 41 17.07 -6.21 2.28
CA GLY A 41 16.96 -7.65 2.43
C GLY A 41 15.85 -8.03 3.40
N ALA A 42 15.37 -9.27 3.30
CA ALA A 42 14.34 -9.81 4.21
C ALA A 42 14.72 -9.67 5.69
N ALA A 43 16.01 -9.77 6.02
CA ALA A 43 16.49 -9.61 7.40
C ALA A 43 16.25 -8.21 7.97
N GLU A 44 16.46 -7.16 7.19
CA GLU A 44 16.26 -5.77 7.65
C GLU A 44 14.76 -5.45 7.80
N ARG A 45 13.92 -5.91 6.86
CA ARG A 45 12.45 -5.81 6.99
C ARG A 45 11.95 -6.43 8.28
N LEU A 46 12.38 -7.66 8.56
CA LEU A 46 12.03 -8.37 9.79
C LEU A 46 12.55 -7.63 11.03
N ARG A 47 13.78 -7.08 10.98
CA ARG A 47 14.36 -6.32 12.09
C ARG A 47 13.56 -5.06 12.39
N GLN A 48 13.23 -4.27 11.37
CA GLN A 48 12.44 -3.04 11.54
C GLN A 48 11.04 -3.36 12.08
N ALA A 49 10.37 -4.40 11.56
CA ALA A 49 9.10 -4.86 12.07
C ALA A 49 9.17 -5.34 13.53
N PHE A 50 10.28 -5.95 13.95
CA PHE A 50 10.48 -6.34 15.35
C PHE A 50 10.67 -5.16 16.30
N VAL A 51 11.48 -4.18 15.89
CA VAL A 51 11.76 -2.96 16.67
C VAL A 51 10.53 -2.02 16.68
N GLY A 52 9.68 -2.13 15.67
CA GLY A 52 8.58 -1.21 15.40
C GLY A 52 9.08 0.00 14.61
N TYR A 53 8.33 0.38 13.59
CA TYR A 53 8.73 1.43 12.65
C TYR A 53 8.83 2.81 13.28
N GLU A 54 8.08 3.08 14.34
CA GLU A 54 8.13 4.33 15.11
C GLU A 54 9.37 4.48 16.00
N SER A 55 10.08 3.36 16.27
CA SER A 55 11.31 3.37 17.05
C SER A 55 12.56 3.53 16.17
N LEU A 56 12.40 3.70 14.85
CA LEU A 56 13.51 3.85 13.92
C LEU A 56 14.10 5.27 14.00
N PRO A 57 15.43 5.43 13.83
CA PRO A 57 16.04 6.75 13.74
C PRO A 57 15.47 7.59 12.61
N GLU A 58 15.45 8.90 12.80
CA GLU A 58 15.01 9.84 11.78
C GLU A 58 15.85 9.70 10.50
N GLY A 59 15.18 9.74 9.34
CA GLY A 59 15.83 9.57 8.03
C GLY A 59 16.07 8.12 7.60
N VAL A 60 15.80 7.12 8.45
CA VAL A 60 15.83 5.72 8.03
C VAL A 60 14.58 5.38 7.22
N GLU A 61 14.78 4.87 6.01
CA GLU A 61 13.68 4.39 5.17
C GLU A 61 13.00 3.18 5.82
N LYS A 62 11.67 3.28 6.00
CA LYS A 62 10.84 2.20 6.53
C LYS A 62 10.76 1.07 5.49
N GLN A 63 11.09 -0.15 5.91
CA GLN A 63 11.14 -1.35 5.09
C GLN A 63 9.96 -2.28 5.45
N PRO A 64 8.83 -2.19 4.73
CA PRO A 64 7.60 -2.92 5.05
C PRO A 64 7.74 -4.43 4.85
N LEU A 65 7.09 -5.25 5.69
CA LEU A 65 7.05 -6.69 5.49
C LEU A 65 6.35 -7.06 4.19
N ARG A 66 6.91 -8.03 3.46
CA ARG A 66 6.34 -8.50 2.19
C ARG A 66 5.28 -9.58 2.39
N LEU A 67 4.21 -9.43 1.63
CA LEU A 67 3.13 -10.38 1.49
C LEU A 67 2.91 -10.66 0.00
N CYS A 68 3.13 -11.89 -0.46
CA CYS A 68 2.84 -12.28 -1.83
C CYS A 68 1.57 -13.12 -1.87
N VAL A 69 0.59 -12.64 -2.64
CA VAL A 69 -0.72 -13.25 -2.78
C VAL A 69 -0.97 -13.57 -4.25
N ASN A 70 -1.46 -14.78 -4.50
CA ASN A 70 -1.95 -15.18 -5.80
C ASN A 70 -3.47 -15.31 -5.79
N ASP A 71 -4.14 -14.84 -6.84
CA ASP A 71 -5.57 -15.04 -7.05
C ASP A 71 -5.81 -15.83 -8.34
N ASN A 72 -6.52 -16.95 -8.23
CA ASN A 72 -6.87 -17.79 -9.38
C ASN A 72 -8.30 -17.54 -9.89
N GLY A 73 -8.98 -16.50 -9.39
CA GLY A 73 -10.37 -16.15 -9.70
C GLY A 73 -11.39 -16.73 -8.72
N GLU A 74 -11.12 -17.89 -8.13
CA GLU A 74 -11.98 -18.52 -7.13
C GLU A 74 -11.47 -18.27 -5.70
N ARG A 75 -10.15 -18.36 -5.52
CA ARG A 75 -9.49 -18.38 -4.21
C ARG A 75 -8.27 -17.48 -4.22
N VAL A 76 -8.03 -16.90 -3.04
CA VAL A 76 -6.87 -16.07 -2.76
C VAL A 76 -5.89 -16.92 -1.96
N ARG A 77 -4.72 -17.16 -2.54
CA ARG A 77 -3.66 -18.03 -2.02
C ARG A 77 -2.45 -17.22 -1.56
N LEU A 78 -1.80 -17.70 -0.51
CA LEU A 78 -0.61 -17.11 0.07
C LEU A 78 0.63 -17.79 -0.47
N LEU A 79 1.47 -17.05 -1.19
CA LEU A 79 2.74 -17.54 -1.72
C LEU A 79 3.90 -17.25 -0.76
N MET A 80 3.91 -16.05 -0.17
CA MET A 80 4.94 -15.63 0.77
C MET A 80 4.33 -14.79 1.88
N ASN A 81 4.75 -15.05 3.11
CA ASN A 81 4.27 -14.33 4.29
C ASN A 81 5.44 -14.03 5.25
N GLU A 82 6.10 -12.88 5.07
CA GLU A 82 7.19 -12.49 5.96
C GLU A 82 6.69 -12.24 7.40
N PHE A 83 5.41 -11.94 7.61
CA PHE A 83 4.86 -11.89 8.97
C PHE A 83 4.87 -13.25 9.66
N GLN A 84 4.58 -14.34 8.95
CA GLN A 84 4.69 -15.66 9.55
C GLN A 84 6.14 -16.01 9.86
N THR A 85 7.09 -15.57 9.03
CA THR A 85 8.53 -15.65 9.33
C THR A 85 8.87 -14.86 10.60
N LEU A 86 8.34 -13.65 10.77
CA LEU A 86 8.50 -12.82 11.97
C LEU A 86 8.03 -13.57 13.22
N VAL A 87 6.80 -14.10 13.21
CA VAL A 87 6.25 -14.88 14.34
C VAL A 87 7.09 -16.12 14.65
N ASN A 88 7.58 -16.84 13.62
CA ASN A 88 8.39 -18.04 13.81
C ASN A 88 9.80 -17.75 14.34
N ARG A 89 10.28 -16.50 14.27
CA ARG A 89 11.55 -16.07 14.87
C ARG A 89 11.45 -15.88 16.38
N VAL A 90 10.24 -15.81 16.93
CA VAL A 90 9.98 -15.70 18.36
C VAL A 90 10.07 -17.10 18.99
N PRO A 91 11.11 -17.44 19.79
CA PRO A 91 11.31 -18.80 20.27
C PRO A 91 10.12 -19.33 21.08
N ILE A 92 9.51 -18.46 21.90
CA ILE A 92 8.36 -18.82 22.73
C ILE A 92 7.11 -19.17 21.91
N ALA A 93 7.01 -18.73 20.65
CA ALA A 93 5.91 -19.07 19.75
C ALA A 93 5.87 -20.55 19.35
N THR A 94 6.91 -21.33 19.66
CA THR A 94 6.98 -22.78 19.41
C THR A 94 6.56 -23.62 20.62
N VAL A 95 6.37 -23.01 21.81
CA VAL A 95 6.13 -23.73 23.08
C VAL A 95 4.72 -24.31 23.16
N CYS A 96 3.70 -23.51 22.83
CA CYS A 96 2.30 -23.94 22.80
C CYS A 96 1.44 -22.99 21.95
N LEU A 97 0.19 -23.39 21.69
CA LEU A 97 -0.76 -22.60 20.90
C LEU A 97 -1.02 -21.21 21.51
N GLU A 98 -1.19 -21.13 22.83
CA GLU A 98 -1.43 -19.86 23.54
C GLU A 98 -0.25 -18.90 23.37
N SER A 99 0.98 -19.36 23.59
CA SER A 99 2.18 -18.56 23.35
C SER A 99 2.33 -18.14 21.89
N ARG A 100 1.93 -18.99 20.94
CA ARG A 100 1.93 -18.63 19.52
C ARG A 100 0.94 -17.53 19.21
N LEU A 101 -0.27 -17.59 19.76
CA LEU A 101 -1.28 -16.54 19.61
C LEU A 101 -0.81 -15.22 20.20
N GLN A 102 -0.20 -15.24 21.39
CA GLN A 102 0.38 -14.05 22.00
C GLN A 102 1.52 -13.44 21.15
N ALA A 103 2.39 -14.28 20.55
CA ALA A 103 3.41 -13.81 19.61
C ALA A 103 2.81 -13.19 18.35
N ILE A 104 1.74 -13.78 17.82
CA ILE A 104 1.02 -13.21 16.67
C ILE A 104 0.46 -11.84 17.04
N ASP A 105 -0.22 -11.71 18.18
CA ASP A 105 -0.85 -10.45 18.59
C ASP A 105 0.19 -9.37 18.89
N PHE A 106 1.31 -9.74 19.53
CA PHE A 106 2.44 -8.84 19.71
C PHE A 106 3.01 -8.36 18.37
N CYS A 107 3.34 -9.29 17.46
CA CYS A 107 3.87 -8.93 16.14
C CYS A 107 2.88 -8.06 15.35
N ARG A 108 1.58 -8.33 15.41
CA ARG A 108 0.55 -7.50 14.77
C ARG A 108 0.59 -6.06 15.28
N SER A 109 0.77 -5.86 16.58
CA SER A 109 0.86 -4.51 17.17
C SER A 109 2.10 -3.71 16.72
N ARG A 110 3.10 -4.36 16.13
CA ARG A 110 4.35 -3.73 15.67
C ARG A 110 4.38 -3.48 14.16
N VAL A 111 3.54 -4.17 13.39
CA VAL A 111 3.51 -4.10 11.93
C VAL A 111 2.37 -3.17 11.50
N ASP A 112 2.72 -1.91 11.24
CA ASP A 112 1.83 -0.88 10.74
C ASP A 112 1.88 -0.75 9.21
N ILE A 113 2.98 -1.15 8.55
CA ILE A 113 3.15 -1.11 7.09
C ILE A 113 3.39 -2.51 6.50
N VAL A 114 2.66 -2.85 5.44
CA VAL A 114 2.82 -4.08 4.65
C VAL A 114 3.00 -3.76 3.17
N ASP A 115 3.88 -4.49 2.50
CA ASP A 115 4.09 -4.47 1.06
C ASP A 115 3.44 -5.70 0.42
N LEU A 116 2.28 -5.48 -0.20
CA LEU A 116 1.50 -6.47 -0.93
C LEU A 116 1.98 -6.58 -2.38
N HIS A 117 2.42 -7.77 -2.74
CA HIS A 117 2.71 -8.20 -4.11
C HIS A 117 1.55 -9.10 -4.52
N TYR A 118 0.71 -8.64 -5.44
CA TYR A 118 -0.51 -9.33 -5.83
C TYR A 118 -0.40 -9.81 -7.28
N THR A 119 -0.72 -11.07 -7.53
CA THR A 119 -0.72 -11.64 -8.87
C THR A 119 -2.05 -12.32 -9.17
N ILE A 120 -2.47 -12.29 -10.43
CA ILE A 120 -3.55 -13.13 -10.95
C ILE A 120 -2.90 -14.23 -11.77
N ASP A 121 -2.87 -15.45 -11.24
CA ASP A 121 -2.37 -16.64 -11.92
C ASP A 121 -3.35 -17.80 -11.66
N PRO A 122 -3.87 -18.46 -12.71
CA PRO A 122 -4.76 -19.61 -12.57
C PRO A 122 -4.13 -20.79 -11.82
N SER A 123 -2.82 -20.78 -11.57
CA SER A 123 -2.14 -21.81 -10.80
C SER A 123 -2.64 -21.86 -9.35
N ASP A 124 -3.01 -23.06 -8.90
CA ASP A 124 -3.46 -23.29 -7.52
C ASP A 124 -2.26 -23.49 -6.58
N ARG A 125 -1.39 -22.48 -6.51
CA ARG A 125 -0.18 -22.49 -5.68
C ARG A 125 -0.38 -21.67 -4.41
N GLY A 126 0.10 -22.20 -3.28
CA GLY A 126 0.09 -21.52 -1.98
C GLY A 126 -1.04 -21.94 -1.05
N ASP A 127 -1.04 -21.38 0.15
CA ASP A 127 -2.02 -21.70 1.20
C ASP A 127 -3.29 -20.87 1.06
N GLU A 128 -4.47 -21.45 1.29
CA GLU A 128 -5.71 -20.67 1.23
C GLU A 128 -5.79 -19.59 2.30
N ILE A 129 -6.10 -18.36 1.87
CA ILE A 129 -6.37 -17.27 2.79
C ILE A 129 -7.87 -17.27 3.10
N ILE A 130 -8.20 -17.93 4.22
CA ILE A 130 -9.56 -18.04 4.76
C ILE A 130 -9.89 -16.85 5.66
N ASN A 131 -8.92 -16.40 6.46
CA ASN A 131 -9.08 -15.30 7.42
C ASN A 131 -8.16 -14.13 7.07
N ARG A 132 -8.48 -12.95 7.62
CA ARG A 132 -7.62 -11.76 7.56
C ARG A 132 -6.24 -12.10 8.12
N LEU A 133 -5.20 -11.71 7.39
CA LEU A 133 -3.83 -12.06 7.73
C LEU A 133 -3.26 -11.08 8.75
N LEU A 134 -3.47 -9.79 8.50
CA LEU A 134 -2.88 -8.67 9.23
C LEU A 134 -3.87 -7.52 9.35
N GLN A 135 -3.52 -6.51 10.15
CA GLN A 135 -4.30 -5.28 10.29
C GLN A 135 -3.37 -4.05 10.23
N PRO A 136 -2.59 -3.87 9.14
CA PRO A 136 -1.74 -2.70 8.97
C PRO A 136 -2.59 -1.43 8.81
N THR A 137 -2.01 -0.30 9.16
CA THR A 137 -2.58 1.03 8.86
C THR A 137 -2.18 1.47 7.45
N THR A 138 -1.04 1.00 6.93
CA THR A 138 -0.54 1.34 5.60
C THR A 138 -0.33 0.07 4.77
N VAL A 139 -0.89 0.07 3.56
CA VAL A 139 -0.66 -0.98 2.57
C VAL A 139 0.01 -0.37 1.35
N VAL A 140 1.24 -0.81 1.09
CA VAL A 140 1.93 -0.58 -0.17
C VAL A 140 1.53 -1.71 -1.12
N VAL A 141 1.03 -1.40 -2.29
CA VAL A 141 0.68 -2.39 -3.32
C VAL A 141 1.70 -2.25 -4.44
N THR A 142 2.65 -3.17 -4.46
CA THR A 142 3.76 -3.17 -5.40
C THR A 142 3.44 -4.08 -6.56
N ASN A 143 3.61 -3.60 -7.81
CA ASN A 143 3.47 -4.50 -8.94
C ASN A 143 4.66 -5.47 -8.99
N THR A 144 4.39 -6.75 -9.27
CA THR A 144 5.48 -7.68 -9.57
C THR A 144 5.96 -7.40 -10.98
N TYR A 145 6.92 -6.48 -11.11
CA TYR A 145 7.61 -6.24 -12.38
C TYR A 145 8.23 -7.55 -12.87
N ASN A 146 7.71 -8.11 -13.95
CA ASN A 146 8.32 -9.21 -14.67
C ASN A 146 9.14 -8.62 -15.85
N PRO A 147 10.48 -8.54 -15.74
CA PRO A 147 11.32 -8.03 -16.82
C PRO A 147 11.24 -8.85 -18.11
N TYR A 148 10.66 -10.05 -18.06
CA TYR A 148 10.57 -10.99 -19.18
C TYR A 148 9.18 -11.05 -19.81
N GLU A 149 8.16 -10.41 -19.23
CA GLU A 149 6.84 -10.30 -19.85
C GLU A 149 6.69 -8.94 -20.56
N PRO A 150 6.65 -8.94 -21.90
CA PRO A 150 6.47 -7.72 -22.67
C PRO A 150 5.07 -7.16 -22.42
N TRP A 151 5.00 -5.92 -21.92
CA TRP A 151 3.98 -4.89 -22.21
C TRP A 151 2.48 -5.20 -22.00
N ASP A 152 2.11 -6.42 -21.61
CA ASP A 152 0.74 -6.95 -21.58
C ASP A 152 0.43 -7.73 -20.29
N ALA A 153 1.26 -7.60 -19.24
CA ALA A 153 0.85 -8.10 -17.93
C ALA A 153 -0.46 -7.37 -17.56
N PRO A 154 -1.60 -8.08 -17.46
CA PRO A 154 -2.88 -7.44 -17.21
C PRO A 154 -2.79 -6.64 -15.92
N SER A 155 -3.57 -5.56 -15.83
CA SER A 155 -3.75 -4.87 -14.56
C SER A 155 -4.07 -5.92 -13.48
N GLU A 156 -3.25 -5.96 -12.44
CA GLU A 156 -3.42 -6.88 -11.30
C GLU A 156 -4.83 -6.82 -10.70
N PHE A 157 -5.57 -5.77 -11.00
CA PHE A 157 -6.96 -5.58 -10.61
C PHE A 157 -7.77 -5.13 -11.82
N ASP A 158 -8.96 -5.70 -12.02
CA ASP A 158 -9.84 -5.34 -13.15
C ASP A 158 -10.65 -4.06 -12.91
N SER A 159 -10.71 -3.59 -11.66
CA SER A 159 -11.48 -2.41 -11.25
C SER A 159 -11.07 -1.91 -9.87
N ALA A 160 -11.49 -0.69 -9.54
CA ALA A 160 -11.36 -0.14 -8.18
C ALA A 160 -12.12 -0.98 -7.15
N GLU A 161 -13.30 -1.50 -7.48
CA GLU A 161 -14.07 -2.39 -6.61
C GLU A 161 -13.34 -3.70 -6.36
N HIS A 162 -12.71 -4.27 -7.39
CA HIS A 162 -11.88 -5.46 -7.27
C HIS A 162 -10.71 -5.18 -6.30
N PHE A 163 -9.96 -4.09 -6.54
CA PHE A 163 -8.87 -3.65 -5.66
C PHE A 163 -9.31 -3.52 -4.19
N VAL A 164 -10.32 -2.69 -3.92
CA VAL A 164 -10.83 -2.45 -2.56
C VAL A 164 -11.30 -3.73 -1.91
N ALA A 165 -11.96 -4.63 -2.66
CA ALA A 165 -12.43 -5.89 -2.12
C ALA A 165 -11.28 -6.81 -1.68
N LYS A 166 -10.16 -6.83 -2.40
CA LYS A 166 -8.99 -7.65 -2.04
C LYS A 166 -8.24 -7.07 -0.85
N ILE A 167 -7.99 -5.76 -0.82
CA ILE A 167 -7.34 -5.10 0.32
C ILE A 167 -8.17 -5.30 1.60
N ASP A 168 -9.48 -5.10 1.55
CA ASP A 168 -10.39 -5.33 2.69
C ASP A 168 -10.43 -6.81 3.13
N ARG A 169 -10.41 -7.76 2.18
CA ARG A 169 -10.36 -9.19 2.51
C ARG A 169 -9.07 -9.57 3.25
N LEU A 170 -7.93 -9.03 2.82
CA LEU A 170 -6.62 -9.37 3.38
C LEU A 170 -6.36 -8.68 4.72
N PHE A 171 -6.75 -7.40 4.84
CA PHE A 171 -6.31 -6.51 5.92
C PHE A 171 -7.44 -5.93 6.77
N GLY A 172 -8.68 -5.94 6.26
CA GLY A 172 -9.83 -5.35 6.92
C GLY A 172 -9.86 -3.83 6.88
N SER A 173 -10.70 -3.23 7.74
CA SER A 173 -11.07 -1.81 7.69
C SER A 173 -10.09 -0.84 8.36
N ASN A 174 -8.99 -1.33 8.94
CA ASN A 174 -8.02 -0.51 9.66
C ASN A 174 -7.03 0.20 8.74
N VAL A 175 -7.04 -0.12 7.44
CA VAL A 175 -6.15 0.52 6.47
C VAL A 175 -6.54 2.00 6.33
N GLU A 176 -5.60 2.87 6.70
CA GLU A 176 -5.73 4.32 6.61
C GLU A 176 -5.01 4.89 5.39
N HIS A 177 -3.95 4.22 4.93
CA HIS A 177 -3.11 4.67 3.83
C HIS A 177 -2.91 3.56 2.80
N VAL A 178 -3.12 3.88 1.53
CA VAL A 178 -2.80 3.01 0.39
C VAL A 178 -1.74 3.69 -0.46
N VAL A 179 -0.64 3.00 -0.72
CA VAL A 179 0.41 3.44 -1.63
C VAL A 179 0.47 2.47 -2.81
N LEU A 180 0.12 2.93 -4.01
CA LEU A 180 0.31 2.18 -5.24
C LEU A 180 1.74 2.40 -5.70
N ASN A 181 2.59 1.40 -5.54
CA ASN A 181 4.00 1.44 -5.90
C ASN A 181 4.21 0.69 -7.21
N ARG A 182 4.43 1.40 -8.31
CA ARG A 182 4.38 0.84 -9.65
C ARG A 182 5.64 1.19 -10.43
N SER A 183 6.09 0.24 -11.22
CA SER A 183 7.19 0.46 -12.17
C SER A 183 6.75 0.07 -13.58
N PHE A 184 6.99 0.95 -14.54
CA PHE A 184 6.63 0.78 -15.96
C PHE A 184 7.69 1.37 -16.89
N TYR A 185 7.62 1.06 -18.18
CA TYR A 185 8.38 1.77 -19.20
C TYR A 185 7.65 3.05 -19.65
N SER A 186 8.36 3.95 -20.34
CA SER A 186 7.82 5.20 -20.90
C SER A 186 6.54 5.00 -21.72
N PHE A 187 5.68 6.03 -21.77
CA PHE A 187 4.42 6.06 -22.53
C PHE A 187 3.39 5.01 -22.10
N THR A 188 3.25 4.82 -20.78
CA THR A 188 2.24 3.92 -20.22
C THR A 188 0.91 4.65 -20.06
N ALA A 189 -0.17 4.05 -20.57
CA ALA A 189 -1.52 4.57 -20.41
C ALA A 189 -2.04 4.41 -18.96
N LEU A 190 -2.93 5.31 -18.53
CA LEU A 190 -3.57 5.24 -17.20
C LEU A 190 -4.21 3.87 -16.92
N GLU A 191 -4.83 3.25 -17.93
CA GLU A 191 -5.50 1.96 -17.78
C GLU A 191 -4.53 0.82 -17.46
N ARG A 192 -3.27 0.94 -17.90
CA ARG A 192 -2.20 -0.02 -17.58
C ARG A 192 -1.63 0.18 -16.19
N ILE A 193 -1.57 1.43 -15.72
CA ILE A 193 -1.12 1.75 -14.35
C ILE A 193 -2.12 1.24 -13.30
N TYR A 194 -3.41 1.37 -13.63
CA TYR A 194 -4.51 1.07 -12.73
C TYR A 194 -5.34 -0.11 -13.24
N TRP A 195 -6.41 0.21 -13.98
CA TRP A 195 -7.43 -0.67 -14.55
C TRP A 195 -8.21 0.13 -15.61
N PRO A 196 -9.02 -0.51 -16.47
CA PRO A 196 -9.77 0.16 -17.53
C PRO A 196 -10.63 1.33 -17.05
N HIS A 197 -10.87 2.31 -17.92
CA HIS A 197 -11.73 3.45 -17.60
C HIS A 197 -13.20 3.04 -17.47
N VAL A 198 -13.86 3.53 -16.43
CA VAL A 198 -15.32 3.54 -16.36
C VAL A 198 -15.88 4.70 -17.20
N GLY A 199 -17.12 4.59 -17.69
CA GLY A 199 -17.71 5.60 -18.60
C GLY A 199 -17.59 7.04 -18.09
N CYS A 200 -17.85 7.27 -16.81
CA CYS A 200 -17.72 8.57 -16.17
C CYS A 200 -16.29 9.11 -16.03
N THR A 201 -15.26 8.26 -16.11
CA THR A 201 -13.85 8.67 -16.18
C THR A 201 -13.47 8.98 -17.62
N ARG A 202 -13.92 8.15 -18.57
CA ARG A 202 -13.68 8.35 -20.01
C ARG A 202 -14.23 9.69 -20.51
N ASP A 203 -15.42 10.09 -20.05
CA ASP A 203 -16.07 11.36 -20.42
C ASP A 203 -15.32 12.61 -19.89
N ARG A 204 -14.28 12.42 -19.06
CA ARG A 204 -13.49 13.48 -18.42
C ARG A 204 -12.06 13.59 -18.97
N GLU A 205 -11.79 13.02 -20.15
CA GLU A 205 -10.51 13.16 -20.85
C GLU A 205 -10.09 14.64 -21.01
N LYS A 206 -11.05 15.53 -21.24
CA LYS A 206 -10.85 16.97 -21.23
C LYS A 206 -11.33 17.52 -19.89
N MET A 207 -10.37 17.92 -19.06
CA MET A 207 -10.63 18.54 -17.76
C MET A 207 -10.90 20.03 -17.94
N ASP A 208 -12.17 20.43 -17.88
CA ASP A 208 -12.53 21.83 -17.70
C ASP A 208 -12.25 22.21 -16.24
N GLY A 209 -11.10 22.83 -16.00
CA GLY A 209 -10.69 23.27 -14.68
C GLY A 209 -11.64 24.32 -14.10
N ILE A 210 -12.06 24.15 -12.85
CA ILE A 210 -12.86 25.14 -12.15
C ILE A 210 -11.96 25.90 -11.17
N TYR A 211 -11.95 27.22 -11.28
CA TYR A 211 -11.13 28.08 -10.43
C TYR A 211 -11.59 28.04 -8.97
N ILE A 212 -10.61 28.03 -8.06
CA ILE A 212 -10.84 28.26 -6.63
C ILE A 212 -10.74 29.77 -6.38
N ASP A 213 -11.87 30.41 -6.07
CA ASP A 213 -11.97 31.86 -5.83
C ASP A 213 -12.06 32.22 -4.33
N GLU A 214 -11.82 31.26 -3.42
CA GLU A 214 -11.99 31.47 -1.98
C GLU A 214 -10.66 31.81 -1.26
N PRO A 215 -10.55 32.99 -0.60
CA PRO A 215 -9.34 33.40 0.14
C PRO A 215 -9.01 32.54 1.37
N SER A 216 -9.99 31.79 1.89
CA SER A 216 -9.84 30.92 3.07
C SER A 216 -9.48 29.47 2.72
N HIS A 217 -9.18 29.20 1.44
CA HIS A 217 -8.91 27.85 0.99
C HIS A 217 -7.64 27.30 1.67
N ASP A 218 -7.85 26.25 2.46
CA ASP A 218 -6.87 25.53 3.26
C ASP A 218 -5.67 25.10 2.38
N LYS A 219 -4.55 24.75 3.01
CA LYS A 219 -3.18 24.49 2.46
C LYS A 219 -3.02 23.68 1.15
N PHE A 220 -4.07 23.21 0.51
CA PHE A 220 -4.08 22.39 -0.69
C PHE A 220 -4.37 23.21 -1.96
N ASP A 221 -3.72 22.85 -3.05
CA ASP A 221 -3.76 23.59 -4.31
C ASP A 221 -4.77 23.01 -5.31
N ILE A 222 -5.15 21.74 -5.14
CA ILE A 222 -6.05 21.00 -6.01
C ILE A 222 -7.02 20.17 -5.15
N PHE A 223 -8.30 20.14 -5.52
CA PHE A 223 -9.24 19.18 -4.95
C PHE A 223 -10.27 18.67 -5.96
N MET A 224 -10.83 17.50 -5.69
CA MET A 224 -11.84 16.84 -6.50
C MET A 224 -13.09 16.55 -5.67
N THR A 225 -14.21 17.09 -6.11
CA THR A 225 -15.53 16.96 -5.48
C THR A 225 -16.21 15.62 -5.80
N PRO A 226 -17.29 15.25 -5.06
CA PRO A 226 -18.08 14.03 -5.32
C PRO A 226 -18.66 13.89 -6.74
N ASP A 227 -18.90 14.98 -7.44
CA ASP A 227 -19.35 14.96 -8.84
C ASP A 227 -18.18 14.92 -9.84
N ARG A 228 -16.98 14.61 -9.34
CA ARG A 228 -15.73 14.42 -10.09
C ARG A 228 -15.31 15.67 -10.87
N ARG A 229 -15.57 16.84 -10.30
CA ARG A 229 -15.07 18.11 -10.82
C ARG A 229 -13.77 18.44 -10.11
N ILE A 230 -12.83 18.97 -10.88
CA ILE A 230 -11.53 19.36 -10.35
C ILE A 230 -11.50 20.86 -10.20
N HIS A 231 -11.09 21.26 -9.01
CA HIS A 231 -10.85 22.62 -8.63
C HIS A 231 -9.37 22.80 -8.36
N ALA A 232 -8.78 23.86 -8.91
CA ALA A 232 -7.39 24.22 -8.62
C ALA A 232 -7.23 25.73 -8.54
N LYS A 233 -6.17 26.18 -7.89
CA LYS A 233 -5.83 27.61 -7.81
C LYS A 233 -5.58 28.19 -9.20
N GLU A 234 -6.01 29.42 -9.41
CA GLU A 234 -5.88 30.13 -10.69
C GLU A 234 -4.44 30.18 -11.21
N GLU A 235 -3.47 30.34 -10.31
CA GLU A 235 -2.05 30.38 -10.64
C GLU A 235 -1.56 29.13 -11.39
N LEU A 236 -2.16 27.96 -11.14
CA LEU A 236 -1.81 26.71 -11.82
C LEU A 236 -2.36 26.64 -13.26
N PHE A 237 -3.48 27.32 -13.53
CA PHE A 237 -4.09 27.43 -14.87
C PHE A 237 -3.48 28.56 -15.71
N GLY A 238 -2.89 29.58 -15.09
CA GLY A 238 -2.19 30.68 -15.77
C GLY A 238 -0.73 30.38 -16.12
N ALA A 239 -0.15 29.32 -15.54
CA ALA A 239 1.27 29.04 -15.59
C ALA A 239 1.78 28.48 -16.94
N GLU A 240 3.11 28.34 -17.02
CA GLU A 240 3.82 27.78 -18.17
C GLU A 240 3.26 26.42 -18.62
N LYS A 241 3.51 26.06 -19.89
CA LYS A 241 2.99 24.83 -20.52
C LYS A 241 3.24 23.57 -19.67
N ASN A 242 4.40 23.47 -19.02
CA ASN A 242 4.77 22.32 -18.19
C ASN A 242 3.92 22.23 -16.91
N VAL A 243 3.53 23.36 -16.32
CA VAL A 243 2.68 23.39 -15.12
C VAL A 243 1.27 22.93 -15.46
N LYS A 244 0.71 23.42 -16.58
CA LYS A 244 -0.60 22.97 -17.10
C LYS A 244 -0.63 21.47 -17.36
N PHE A 245 0.46 20.98 -17.95
CA PHE A 245 0.64 19.56 -18.23
C PHE A 245 0.70 18.72 -16.96
N ASN A 246 1.51 19.11 -15.97
CA ASN A 246 1.59 18.43 -14.68
C ASN A 246 0.23 18.43 -13.96
N LEU A 247 -0.47 19.56 -13.99
CA LEU A 247 -1.83 19.67 -13.45
C LEU A 247 -2.77 18.66 -14.11
N GLN A 248 -2.79 18.58 -15.44
CA GLN A 248 -3.64 17.62 -16.15
C GLN A 248 -3.30 16.16 -15.77
N THR A 249 -2.02 15.82 -15.68
CA THR A 249 -1.59 14.47 -15.26
C THR A 249 -2.04 14.16 -13.83
N ILE A 250 -1.83 15.08 -12.88
CA ILE A 250 -2.32 14.93 -11.49
C ILE A 250 -3.84 14.73 -11.47
N CYS A 251 -4.56 15.53 -12.26
CA CYS A 251 -6.01 15.45 -12.39
C CYS A 251 -6.49 14.06 -12.85
N HIS A 252 -5.83 13.47 -13.84
CA HIS A 252 -6.15 12.12 -14.31
C HIS A 252 -5.93 11.06 -13.21
N HIS A 253 -4.83 11.15 -12.46
CA HIS A 253 -4.58 10.24 -11.33
C HIS A 253 -5.63 10.40 -10.23
N LEU A 254 -6.06 11.63 -9.94
CA LEU A 254 -7.14 11.88 -8.97
C LEU A 254 -8.46 11.23 -9.37
N LEU A 255 -8.78 11.11 -10.67
CA LEU A 255 -9.98 10.38 -11.11
C LEU A 255 -9.88 8.89 -10.73
N LYS A 256 -8.71 8.27 -10.89
CA LYS A 256 -8.52 6.86 -10.48
C LYS A 256 -8.54 6.69 -8.98
N PHE A 257 -8.01 7.65 -8.21
CA PHE A 257 -8.14 7.65 -6.76
C PHE A 257 -9.59 7.84 -6.31
N TYR A 258 -10.37 8.64 -7.04
CA TYR A 258 -11.81 8.78 -6.81
C TYR A 258 -12.53 7.46 -6.98
N GLU A 259 -12.20 6.67 -8.00
CA GLU A 259 -12.80 5.34 -8.19
C GLU A 259 -12.56 4.42 -6.99
N ILE A 260 -11.33 4.41 -6.41
CA ILE A 260 -11.03 3.68 -5.18
C ILE A 260 -11.92 4.16 -4.03
N TRP A 261 -11.95 5.47 -3.82
CA TRP A 261 -12.67 6.06 -2.71
C TRP A 261 -14.20 5.87 -2.82
N ASP A 262 -14.76 5.98 -4.01
CA ASP A 262 -16.16 5.71 -4.32
C ASP A 262 -16.49 4.22 -4.09
N ALA A 263 -15.60 3.31 -4.50
CA ALA A 263 -15.74 1.88 -4.22
C ALA A 263 -15.73 1.57 -2.71
N CYS A 264 -14.83 2.20 -1.93
CA CYS A 264 -14.82 2.10 -0.47
C CYS A 264 -16.17 2.51 0.14
N LYS A 265 -16.71 3.66 -0.28
CA LYS A 265 -18.00 4.18 0.18
C LYS A 265 -19.18 3.26 -0.19
N LYS A 266 -19.29 2.91 -1.47
CA LYS A 266 -20.39 2.09 -2.00
C LYS A 266 -20.45 0.71 -1.37
N LYS A 267 -19.29 0.11 -1.11
CA LYS A 267 -19.18 -1.24 -0.55
C LYS A 267 -19.07 -1.27 0.98
N GLN A 268 -19.02 -0.10 1.63
CA GLN A 268 -18.78 0.03 3.07
C GLN A 268 -17.49 -0.69 3.51
N LYS A 269 -16.42 -0.52 2.73
CA LYS A 269 -15.10 -1.15 2.93
C LYS A 269 -14.02 -0.09 3.11
N LEU A 270 -12.96 -0.44 3.83
CA LEU A 270 -11.82 0.46 4.09
C LEU A 270 -12.26 1.85 4.61
N LEU A 271 -13.20 1.87 5.56
CA LEU A 271 -13.81 3.11 6.05
C LEU A 271 -12.82 4.06 6.74
N SER A 272 -11.68 3.54 7.19
CA SER A 272 -10.61 4.33 7.80
C SER A 272 -9.66 4.95 6.77
N LEU A 273 -9.86 4.71 5.46
CA LEU A 273 -8.97 5.20 4.41
C LEU A 273 -8.96 6.73 4.38
N ARG A 274 -7.78 7.31 4.63
CA ARG A 274 -7.51 8.76 4.66
C ARG A 274 -6.57 9.22 3.56
N THR A 275 -5.74 8.34 3.01
CA THR A 275 -4.76 8.74 2.00
C THR A 275 -4.61 7.68 0.92
N ILE A 276 -4.54 8.13 -0.32
CA ILE A 276 -4.15 7.33 -1.47
C ILE A 276 -2.95 8.01 -2.11
N GLN A 277 -1.89 7.24 -2.36
CA GLN A 277 -0.68 7.73 -2.98
C GLN A 277 -0.30 6.82 -4.16
N LEU A 278 0.24 7.43 -5.20
CA LEU A 278 0.95 6.76 -6.30
C LEU A 278 2.43 7.08 -6.16
N GLN A 279 3.26 6.05 -6.24
CA GLN A 279 4.69 6.13 -6.50
C GLN A 279 4.93 5.35 -7.80
N LEU A 280 5.23 6.06 -8.87
CA LEU A 280 5.42 5.52 -10.20
C LEU A 280 6.86 5.74 -10.63
N TYR A 281 7.54 4.68 -11.05
CA TYR A 281 8.88 4.74 -11.62
C TYR A 281 8.81 4.41 -13.09
N THR A 282 9.07 5.41 -13.94
CA THR A 282 9.04 5.24 -15.39
C THR A 282 10.45 5.09 -15.95
N TYR A 283 10.74 3.98 -16.60
CA TYR A 283 12.01 3.74 -17.29
C TYR A 283 11.96 4.34 -18.71
N ASN A 284 12.77 5.36 -18.95
CA ASN A 284 12.84 6.07 -20.23
C ASN A 284 14.30 6.26 -20.67
N MET A 285 14.70 5.64 -21.78
CA MET A 285 16.04 5.76 -22.38
C MET A 285 17.23 5.56 -21.41
N GLY A 286 17.07 4.72 -20.39
CA GLY A 286 18.11 4.44 -19.39
C GLY A 286 18.02 5.28 -18.11
N ASP A 287 17.12 6.27 -18.07
CA ASP A 287 16.80 7.05 -16.89
C ASP A 287 15.55 6.49 -16.17
N ILE A 288 15.47 6.77 -14.87
CA ILE A 288 14.28 6.49 -14.05
C ILE A 288 13.64 7.84 -13.70
N LEU A 289 12.43 8.04 -14.21
CA LEU A 289 11.64 9.26 -14.02
C LEU A 289 10.56 9.00 -12.97
N PRO A 290 10.72 9.50 -11.73
CA PRO A 290 9.74 9.27 -10.67
C PRO A 290 8.55 10.22 -10.79
N THR A 291 7.35 9.65 -10.75
CA THR A 291 6.08 10.35 -10.60
C THR A 291 5.48 10.01 -9.24
N GLN A 292 5.18 11.02 -8.44
CA GLN A 292 4.48 10.89 -7.17
C GLN A 292 3.20 11.72 -7.21
N VAL A 293 2.07 11.11 -6.84
CA VAL A 293 0.80 11.82 -6.65
C VAL A 293 0.21 11.37 -5.34
N LYS A 294 -0.07 12.31 -4.42
CA LYS A 294 -0.63 12.01 -3.11
C LYS A 294 -1.95 12.76 -2.92
N ALA A 295 -2.99 12.03 -2.53
CA ALA A 295 -4.29 12.59 -2.22
C ALA A 295 -4.72 12.23 -0.80
N VAL A 296 -5.30 13.21 -0.12
CA VAL A 296 -5.91 13.09 1.21
C VAL A 296 -7.42 13.13 1.07
N ILE A 297 -8.11 12.20 1.72
CA ILE A 297 -9.58 12.17 1.80
C ILE A 297 -9.98 12.98 3.04
N LYS A 298 -10.66 14.10 2.84
CA LYS A 298 -11.16 14.96 3.93
C LYS A 298 -12.51 15.55 3.52
N ASP A 299 -13.46 15.54 4.46
CA ASP A 299 -14.79 16.15 4.30
C ASP A 299 -15.56 15.72 3.06
N GLY A 300 -15.37 14.47 2.64
CA GLY A 300 -16.04 13.98 1.45
C GLY A 300 -15.45 14.52 0.14
N VAL A 301 -14.16 14.85 0.12
CA VAL A 301 -13.44 15.40 -1.03
C VAL A 301 -12.03 14.79 -1.08
N LEU A 302 -11.46 14.66 -2.29
CA LEU A 302 -10.07 14.28 -2.49
C LEU A 302 -9.21 15.54 -2.67
N TRP A 303 -8.23 15.73 -1.81
CA TRP A 303 -7.35 16.89 -1.78
C TRP A 303 -5.94 16.50 -2.18
N ALA A 304 -5.29 17.30 -3.03
CA ALA A 304 -3.88 17.14 -3.37
C ALA A 304 -3.14 18.48 -3.17
N ASN A 305 -1.97 18.41 -2.56
CA ASN A 305 -1.05 19.54 -2.47
C ASN A 305 -0.09 19.47 -3.68
N TRP A 306 0.14 20.59 -4.33
CA TRP A 306 1.03 20.67 -5.49
C TRP A 306 2.46 20.23 -5.13
N HIS A 307 2.94 20.60 -3.95
CA HIS A 307 4.29 20.28 -3.46
C HIS A 307 4.45 18.81 -3.04
N ASP A 308 3.35 18.09 -2.79
CA ASP A 308 3.38 16.65 -2.52
C ASP A 308 3.35 15.82 -3.82
N CYS A 309 3.20 16.49 -4.97
CA CYS A 309 3.09 15.90 -6.28
C CYS A 309 4.32 16.23 -7.15
N GLN A 310 4.85 15.21 -7.81
CA GLN A 310 5.96 15.30 -8.75
C GLN A 310 5.60 14.50 -9.98
N ILE A 311 5.75 15.06 -11.18
CA ILE A 311 5.53 14.35 -12.43
C ILE A 311 6.88 14.20 -13.13
N GLY A 312 7.36 12.96 -13.25
CA GLY A 312 8.62 12.63 -13.89
C GLY A 312 8.47 12.35 -15.39
N ASP A 313 7.36 11.72 -15.79
CA ASP A 313 7.06 11.40 -17.20
C ASP A 313 5.57 11.55 -17.49
N TYR A 314 5.23 11.66 -18.78
CA TYR A 314 3.84 11.68 -19.23
C TYR A 314 3.17 10.32 -19.04
N THR A 315 1.91 10.37 -18.63
CA THR A 315 1.02 9.20 -18.64
C THR A 315 -0.12 9.48 -19.62
N ASP A 316 -0.21 8.68 -20.67
CA ASP A 316 -1.28 8.80 -21.67
C ASP A 316 -2.64 8.52 -21.02
N PHE A 317 -3.66 9.33 -21.32
CA PHE A 317 -4.99 9.11 -20.78
C PHE A 317 -5.61 7.82 -21.33
N ILE A 318 -5.47 7.56 -22.63
CA ILE A 318 -5.98 6.36 -23.33
C ILE A 318 -4.79 5.74 -24.07
N SER A 319 -4.71 4.40 -24.14
CA SER A 319 -3.78 3.78 -25.08
C SER A 319 -4.29 4.00 -26.51
N GLU A 320 -3.56 4.75 -27.34
CA GLU A 320 -3.89 4.91 -28.78
C GLU A 320 -3.64 3.62 -29.61
N HIS A 321 -3.56 2.47 -28.96
CA HIS A 321 -3.34 1.16 -29.59
C HIS A 321 -4.42 0.17 -29.11
N LEU A 322 -5.57 0.22 -29.78
CA LEU A 322 -6.50 -0.91 -29.91
C LEU A 322 -6.68 -1.24 -31.39
#